data_AF-L7EVD0-F1
#
_entry.id   AF-L7EVD0-F1
#
_cell.length_a   1.000
_cell.length_b   1.000
_cell.length_c   1.000
_cell.angle_alpha   90.00
_cell.angle_beta   90.00
_cell.angle_gamma   90.00
#
_symmetry.space_group_name_H-M   'P 1'
#
loop_
_entity.id
_entity.type
_entity.pdbx_description
1 polymer ?
#
loop_
_entity_poly.entity_id
_entity_poly.type
_entity_poly.pdbx_seq_one_letter_code
_entity_poly.pdbx_strand_id
1 'polypeptide(L)'
;MYAATGARVRRLTLPDGTHWFPAVDVCKELGHTNSRQALADHVPEGHREILETVTGAYGLSIPAGREWRRDLNVISLQGLILLVSACTKPACAPFKQWAAEVIETVQREGSYALEEAEVQPTEPGAPVAYAMPEQVAEAIVRLEERNLQADEQLAVAQHESLALQRTMVEMQRETLTAQQAIAQAMDRIANGLDVLFATRPTPTTATAPTTEAVLADWRHRLSVTEDVWTVAVVIAPVLVEKGELREPLESIAARTGLSVHRVNECLRMLRKHACIRSQGGAEGGAPVYVLNHA
;
A
#
# COMPACT_ATOMS: atom_id res chain seq x y z
N MET A 1 -37.93 8.24 -7.14
CA MET A 1 -38.39 6.90 -7.58
C MET A 1 -39.82 7.11 -8.05
N TYR A 2 -40.12 6.84 -9.31
CA TYR A 2 -41.51 6.87 -9.78
C TYR A 2 -42.14 5.52 -9.44
N ALA A 3 -43.19 5.55 -8.61
CA ALA A 3 -43.81 4.36 -8.05
C ALA A 3 -44.36 3.40 -9.11
N ALA A 4 -44.73 3.90 -10.29
CA ALA A 4 -45.38 3.09 -11.33
C ALA A 4 -44.42 2.22 -12.17
N THR A 5 -43.12 2.56 -12.29
CA THR A 5 -42.16 1.81 -13.13
C THR A 5 -40.91 1.35 -12.40
N GLY A 6 -40.64 1.86 -11.19
CA GLY A 6 -39.41 1.54 -10.43
C GLY A 6 -38.11 2.06 -11.05
N ALA A 7 -38.16 2.67 -12.24
CA ALA A 7 -37.00 3.20 -12.95
C ALA A 7 -36.39 4.41 -12.21
N ARG A 8 -35.06 4.42 -12.07
CA ARG A 8 -34.32 5.49 -11.39
C ARG A 8 -33.90 6.57 -12.38
N VAL A 9 -34.80 7.51 -12.66
CA VAL A 9 -34.51 8.72 -13.45
C VAL A 9 -34.01 9.84 -12.51
N ARG A 10 -32.98 10.58 -12.93
CA ARG A 10 -32.52 11.78 -12.21
C ARG A 10 -33.60 12.86 -12.22
N ARG A 11 -33.76 13.60 -11.12
CA ARG A 11 -34.71 14.71 -10.99
C ARG A 11 -34.01 15.94 -10.43
N LEU A 12 -34.18 17.07 -11.11
CA LEU A 12 -33.87 18.40 -10.60
C LEU A 12 -35.17 19.00 -10.03
N THR A 13 -35.13 19.46 -8.79
CA THR A 13 -36.23 20.22 -8.17
C THR A 13 -35.80 21.66 -8.02
N LEU A 14 -36.58 22.59 -8.57
CA LEU A 14 -36.30 24.02 -8.49
C LEU A 14 -36.96 24.66 -7.25
N PRO A 15 -36.55 25.89 -6.88
CA PRO A 15 -37.10 26.60 -5.71
C PRO A 15 -38.62 26.84 -5.76
N ASP A 16 -39.20 26.90 -6.95
CA ASP A 16 -40.64 27.04 -7.17
C ASP A 16 -41.42 25.71 -7.06
N GLY A 17 -40.72 24.62 -6.73
CA GLY A 17 -41.28 23.27 -6.63
C GLY A 17 -41.40 22.54 -7.96
N THR A 18 -41.04 23.15 -9.09
CA THR A 18 -41.11 22.48 -10.40
C THR A 18 -40.02 21.41 -10.53
N HIS A 19 -40.31 20.40 -11.34
CA HIS A 19 -39.44 19.25 -11.55
C HIS A 19 -39.00 19.13 -13.00
N TRP A 20 -37.70 18.93 -13.18
CA TRP A 20 -37.05 18.76 -14.47
C TRP A 20 -36.26 17.45 -14.51
N PHE A 21 -36.28 16.78 -15.66
CA PHE A 21 -35.72 15.44 -15.85
C PHE A 21 -34.75 15.45 -17.03
N PRO A 22 -33.53 14.91 -16.90
CA PRO A 22 -32.65 14.70 -18.04
C PRO A 22 -33.34 13.86 -19.11
N ALA A 23 -33.50 14.43 -20.30
CA ALA A 23 -34.17 13.75 -21.41
C ALA A 23 -33.44 12.47 -21.83
N VAL A 24 -32.11 12.47 -21.71
CA VAL A 24 -31.26 11.30 -22.02
C VAL A 24 -31.57 10.10 -21.12
N ASP A 25 -31.86 10.33 -19.84
CA ASP A 25 -32.19 9.26 -18.90
C ASP A 25 -33.54 8.65 -19.26
N VAL A 26 -34.53 9.53 -19.44
CA VAL A 26 -35.89 9.12 -19.78
C VAL A 26 -35.89 8.37 -21.11
N CYS A 27 -35.24 8.91 -22.13
CA CYS A 27 -35.14 8.26 -23.44
C CYS A 27 -34.42 6.93 -23.38
N LYS A 28 -33.37 6.79 -22.56
CA LYS A 28 -32.66 5.53 -22.37
C LYS A 28 -33.56 4.45 -21.75
N GLU A 29 -34.33 4.81 -20.72
CA GLU A 29 -35.30 3.89 -20.09
C GLU A 29 -36.44 3.52 -21.05
N LEU A 30 -36.92 4.49 -21.83
CA LEU A 30 -37.87 4.24 -22.92
C LEU A 30 -37.22 3.54 -24.13
N GLY A 31 -35.91 3.31 -24.10
CA GLY A 31 -35.07 2.73 -25.15
C GLY A 31 -35.19 3.40 -26.51
N HIS A 32 -35.22 4.73 -26.53
CA HIS A 32 -34.95 5.55 -27.70
C HIS A 32 -33.44 5.76 -27.84
N THR A 33 -32.89 5.45 -29.02
CA THR A 33 -31.46 5.65 -29.31
C THR A 33 -31.12 7.13 -29.52
N ASN A 34 -32.07 7.92 -30.03
CA ASN A 34 -31.89 9.35 -30.31
C ASN A 34 -32.85 10.19 -29.47
N SER A 35 -32.35 10.72 -28.35
CA SER A 35 -33.15 11.55 -27.45
C SER A 35 -33.62 12.85 -28.11
N ARG A 36 -32.81 13.48 -28.97
CA ARG A 36 -33.21 14.75 -29.62
C ARG A 36 -34.39 14.57 -30.55
N GLN A 37 -34.39 13.47 -31.32
CA GLN A 37 -35.50 13.13 -32.19
C GLN A 37 -36.76 12.79 -31.38
N ALA A 38 -36.65 11.95 -30.35
CA ALA A 38 -37.78 11.61 -29.49
C ALA A 38 -38.41 12.86 -28.84
N LEU A 39 -37.58 13.83 -28.43
CA LEU A 39 -38.07 15.12 -27.93
C LEU A 39 -38.74 15.97 -29.02
N ALA A 40 -38.21 15.99 -30.24
CA ALA A 40 -38.82 16.75 -31.35
C ALA A 40 -40.18 16.18 -31.76
N ASP A 41 -40.31 14.85 -31.74
CA ASP A 41 -41.51 14.17 -32.21
C ASP A 41 -42.62 14.16 -31.15
N HIS A 42 -42.28 14.23 -29.85
CA HIS A 42 -43.23 13.94 -28.77
C HIS A 42 -43.31 15.00 -27.65
N VAL A 43 -42.37 15.95 -27.58
CA VAL A 43 -42.33 16.95 -26.51
C VAL A 43 -42.40 18.37 -27.09
N PRO A 44 -43.50 19.11 -26.85
CA PRO A 44 -43.60 20.51 -27.25
C PRO A 44 -42.46 21.37 -26.70
N GLU A 45 -42.13 22.44 -27.41
CA GLU A 45 -41.00 23.31 -27.06
C GLU A 45 -41.12 23.91 -25.66
N GLY A 46 -42.33 24.30 -25.23
CA GLY A 46 -42.56 24.82 -23.88
C GLY A 46 -42.38 23.80 -22.73
N HIS A 47 -42.06 22.54 -23.03
CA HIS A 47 -41.84 21.48 -22.03
C HIS A 47 -40.43 20.88 -22.08
N ARG A 48 -39.53 21.49 -22.86
CA ARG A 48 -38.13 21.09 -22.97
C ARG A 48 -37.25 22.33 -22.93
N GLU A 49 -36.10 22.23 -22.27
CA GLU A 49 -35.18 23.35 -22.12
C GLU A 49 -33.75 22.83 -21.90
N ILE A 50 -32.74 23.68 -22.06
CA ILE A 50 -31.36 23.33 -21.65
C ILE A 50 -31.18 23.58 -20.16
N LEU A 51 -30.40 22.70 -19.51
CA LEU A 51 -30.17 22.76 -18.07
C LEU A 51 -29.64 24.12 -17.60
N GLU A 52 -28.73 24.74 -18.36
CA GLU A 52 -28.17 26.06 -18.05
C GLU A 52 -29.22 27.17 -18.01
N THR A 53 -30.19 27.18 -18.92
CA THR A 53 -31.30 28.15 -18.88
C THR A 53 -32.15 27.95 -17.64
N VAL A 54 -32.51 26.69 -17.34
CA VAL A 54 -33.37 26.34 -16.21
C VAL A 54 -32.72 26.71 -14.88
N THR A 55 -31.45 26.37 -14.68
CA THR A 55 -30.74 26.73 -13.44
C THR A 55 -30.37 28.21 -13.38
N GLY A 56 -30.02 28.80 -14.52
CA GLY A 56 -29.64 30.20 -14.65
C GLY A 56 -30.75 31.16 -14.27
N ALA A 57 -32.02 30.82 -14.57
CA ALA A 57 -33.19 31.60 -14.17
C ALA A 57 -33.31 31.83 -12.65
N TYR A 58 -32.71 30.95 -11.84
CA TYR A 58 -32.70 31.04 -10.37
C TYR A 58 -31.32 31.37 -9.81
N GLY A 59 -30.35 31.75 -10.66
CA GLY A 59 -28.96 31.99 -10.26
C GLY A 59 -28.25 30.73 -9.71
N LEU A 60 -28.76 29.55 -10.02
CA LEU A 60 -28.22 28.28 -9.54
C LEU A 60 -27.09 27.81 -10.45
N SER A 61 -26.04 27.26 -9.83
CA SER A 61 -24.99 26.55 -10.56
C SER A 61 -25.48 25.18 -11.01
N ILE A 62 -24.88 24.68 -12.09
CA ILE A 62 -25.13 23.32 -12.55
C ILE A 62 -24.67 22.34 -11.47
N PRO A 63 -25.51 21.37 -11.05
CA PRO A 63 -25.12 20.36 -10.07
C PRO A 63 -23.83 19.63 -10.47
N ALA A 64 -22.88 19.53 -9.54
CA ALA A 64 -21.64 18.79 -9.76
C ALA A 64 -21.86 17.27 -9.67
N GLY A 65 -21.20 16.50 -10.55
CA GLY A 65 -21.23 15.03 -10.56
C GLY A 65 -22.31 14.41 -11.46
N ARG A 66 -22.23 13.08 -11.69
CA ARG A 66 -23.17 12.25 -12.49
C ARG A 66 -23.67 12.89 -13.80
N GLU A 67 -22.77 13.34 -14.66
CA GLU A 67 -23.08 13.73 -16.05
C GLU A 67 -24.12 14.87 -16.23
N TRP A 68 -24.27 15.78 -15.26
CA TRP A 68 -25.01 17.02 -15.47
C TRP A 68 -24.16 18.00 -16.29
N ARG A 69 -24.53 18.21 -17.55
CA ARG A 69 -23.85 19.13 -18.48
C ARG A 69 -24.71 20.37 -18.72
N ARG A 70 -24.08 21.52 -18.97
CA ARG A 70 -24.77 22.80 -19.25
C ARG A 70 -25.75 22.70 -20.42
N ASP A 71 -25.33 22.00 -21.47
CA ASP A 71 -26.06 21.75 -22.72
C ASP A 71 -27.01 20.54 -22.65
N LEU A 72 -27.24 19.99 -21.46
CA LEU A 72 -28.13 18.85 -21.27
C LEU A 72 -29.59 19.28 -21.48
N ASN A 73 -30.28 18.61 -22.41
CA ASN A 73 -31.72 18.76 -22.54
C ASN A 73 -32.44 18.15 -21.34
N VAL A 74 -33.27 18.96 -20.70
CA VAL A 74 -34.19 18.56 -19.64
C VAL A 74 -35.63 18.75 -20.11
N ILE A 75 -36.53 17.93 -19.58
CA ILE A 75 -37.97 18.04 -19.81
C ILE A 75 -38.70 18.28 -18.51
N SER A 76 -39.79 19.03 -18.59
CA SER A 76 -40.69 19.24 -17.45
C SER A 76 -41.45 17.96 -17.12
N LEU A 77 -42.16 17.95 -15.99
CA LEU A 77 -43.07 16.85 -15.65
C LEU A 77 -44.14 16.61 -16.72
N GLN A 78 -44.70 17.68 -17.30
CA GLN A 78 -45.68 17.56 -18.39
C GLN A 78 -45.03 16.98 -19.65
N GLY A 79 -43.83 17.43 -20.00
CA GLY A 79 -43.06 16.86 -21.13
C GLY A 79 -42.75 15.38 -20.95
N LEU A 80 -42.40 14.97 -19.72
CA LEU A 80 -42.21 13.56 -19.36
C LEU A 80 -43.50 12.74 -19.61
N ILE A 81 -44.64 13.21 -19.11
CA ILE A 81 -45.92 12.51 -19.27
C ILE A 81 -46.27 12.35 -20.75
N LEU A 82 -46.11 13.41 -21.56
CA LEU A 82 -46.35 13.35 -23.01
C LEU A 82 -45.43 12.36 -23.71
N LEU A 83 -44.14 12.39 -23.40
CA LEU A 83 -43.15 11.50 -23.99
C LEU A 83 -43.45 10.03 -23.66
N VAL A 84 -43.74 9.71 -22.40
CA VAL A 84 -44.10 8.35 -21.99
C VAL A 84 -45.42 7.93 -22.62
N SER A 85 -46.40 8.83 -22.72
CA SER A 85 -47.69 8.57 -23.37
C SER A 85 -47.56 8.24 -24.86
N ALA A 86 -46.59 8.84 -25.55
CA ALA A 86 -46.28 8.52 -26.95
C ALA A 86 -45.54 7.17 -27.12
N CYS A 87 -44.85 6.68 -26.09
CA CYS A 87 -44.04 5.46 -26.19
C CYS A 87 -44.92 4.19 -26.36
N THR A 88 -44.66 3.39 -27.39
CA THR A 88 -45.46 2.19 -27.69
C THR A 88 -45.01 0.92 -26.94
N LYS A 89 -43.97 1.00 -26.10
CA LYS A 89 -43.45 -0.16 -25.39
C LYS A 89 -44.40 -0.64 -24.29
N PRO A 90 -44.58 -1.95 -24.13
CA PRO A 90 -45.46 -2.50 -23.09
C PRO A 90 -45.00 -2.12 -21.67
N ALA A 91 -43.70 -1.90 -21.46
CA ALA A 91 -43.16 -1.43 -20.19
C ALA A 91 -43.71 -0.06 -19.73
N CYS A 92 -44.27 0.75 -20.63
CA CYS A 92 -44.88 2.03 -20.28
C CYS A 92 -46.36 1.89 -19.88
N ALA A 93 -46.99 0.73 -20.12
CA ALA A 93 -48.42 0.53 -19.86
C ALA A 93 -48.81 0.81 -18.40
N PRO A 94 -48.05 0.36 -17.37
CA PRO A 94 -48.40 0.65 -15.98
C PRO A 94 -48.45 2.16 -15.68
N PHE A 95 -47.49 2.93 -16.20
CA PHE A 95 -47.48 4.38 -16.03
C PHE A 95 -48.66 5.06 -16.74
N LYS A 96 -48.96 4.64 -17.98
CA LYS A 96 -50.08 5.20 -18.75
C LYS A 96 -51.43 4.92 -18.11
N GLN A 97 -51.61 3.69 -17.62
CA GLN A 97 -52.81 3.28 -16.91
C GLN A 97 -52.97 4.10 -15.63
N TRP A 98 -51.91 4.20 -14.82
CA TRP A 98 -51.91 5.03 -13.62
C TRP A 98 -52.26 6.50 -13.94
N ALA A 99 -51.65 7.09 -14.97
CA ALA A 99 -51.96 8.46 -15.37
C ALA A 99 -53.42 8.62 -15.81
N ALA A 100 -53.98 7.64 -16.52
CA ALA A 100 -55.39 7.63 -16.92
C ALA A 100 -56.32 7.54 -15.71
N GLU A 101 -56.04 6.65 -14.75
CA GLU A 101 -56.79 6.50 -13.50
C GLU A 101 -56.77 7.80 -12.66
N VAL A 102 -55.61 8.47 -12.57
CA VAL A 102 -55.50 9.78 -11.92
C VAL A 102 -56.39 10.81 -12.61
N ILE A 103 -56.31 10.92 -13.94
CA ILE A 103 -57.12 11.89 -14.69
C ILE A 103 -58.62 11.58 -14.57
N GLU A 104 -59.02 10.32 -14.66
CA GLU A 104 -60.40 9.89 -14.47
C GLU A 104 -60.91 10.24 -13.07
N THR A 105 -60.12 9.97 -12.04
CA THR A 105 -60.45 10.28 -10.65
C THR A 105 -60.62 11.78 -10.45
N VAL A 106 -59.68 12.60 -10.93
CA VAL A 106 -59.79 14.07 -10.87
C VAL A 106 -61.04 14.58 -11.58
N GLN A 107 -61.37 14.02 -12.76
CA GLN A 107 -62.59 14.42 -13.49
C GLN A 107 -63.87 14.02 -12.76
N ARG A 108 -63.89 12.84 -12.12
CA ARG A 108 -65.06 12.32 -11.40
C ARG A 108 -65.27 12.99 -10.05
N GLU A 109 -64.21 13.20 -9.29
CA GLU A 109 -64.24 13.59 -7.87
C GLU A 109 -63.78 15.04 -7.64
N GLY A 110 -63.25 15.70 -8.67
CA GLY A 110 -62.70 17.06 -8.60
C GLY A 110 -61.32 17.14 -7.97
N SER A 111 -60.79 16.02 -7.45
CA SER A 111 -59.46 15.96 -6.84
C SER A 111 -58.88 14.54 -6.92
N TYR A 112 -57.56 14.43 -6.73
CA TYR A 112 -56.87 13.17 -6.52
C TYR A 112 -55.95 13.36 -5.32
N ALA A 113 -56.12 12.51 -4.30
CA ALA A 113 -55.29 12.50 -3.11
C ALA A 113 -54.73 11.08 -2.92
N LEU A 114 -53.49 11.00 -2.45
CA LEU A 114 -52.95 9.75 -1.96
C LEU A 114 -53.56 9.47 -0.59
N GLU A 115 -53.80 8.20 -0.30
CA GLU A 115 -54.27 7.78 1.02
C GLU A 115 -53.21 8.14 2.06
N GLU A 116 -53.62 8.76 3.15
CA GLU A 116 -52.73 9.10 4.25
C GLU A 116 -52.31 7.85 5.03
N ALA A 117 -51.10 7.83 5.55
CA ALA A 117 -50.67 6.73 6.41
C ALA A 117 -51.49 6.73 7.70
N GLU A 118 -51.87 5.54 8.20
CA GLU A 118 -52.58 5.40 9.48
C GLU A 118 -51.83 6.08 10.64
N VAL A 119 -50.50 6.09 10.55
CA VAL A 119 -49.60 6.72 11.52
C VAL A 119 -48.97 7.95 10.89
N GLN A 120 -49.38 9.13 11.37
CA GLN A 120 -48.77 10.39 10.99
C GLN A 120 -47.61 10.77 11.93
N PRO A 121 -46.56 11.42 11.40
CA PRO A 121 -45.48 11.93 12.25
C PRO A 121 -46.03 12.99 13.20
N THR A 122 -45.68 12.87 14.49
CA THR A 122 -46.18 13.76 15.55
C THR A 122 -45.37 15.06 15.67
N GLU A 123 -44.27 15.18 14.92
CA GLU A 123 -43.38 16.34 14.99
C GLU A 123 -44.00 17.58 14.33
N PRO A 124 -43.91 18.77 14.97
CA PRO A 124 -44.40 20.01 14.39
C PRO A 124 -43.68 20.33 13.07
N GLY A 125 -44.45 20.43 11.98
CA GLY A 125 -43.92 20.72 10.64
C GLY A 125 -43.41 19.50 9.87
N ALA A 126 -43.60 18.27 10.38
CA ALA A 126 -43.33 17.07 9.61
C ALA A 126 -44.26 16.99 8.38
N PRO A 127 -43.76 16.52 7.22
CA PRO A 127 -44.60 16.31 6.05
C PRO A 127 -45.64 15.22 6.32
N VAL A 128 -46.82 15.35 5.70
CA VAL A 128 -47.87 14.32 5.72
C VAL A 128 -47.30 13.01 5.19
N ALA A 129 -47.41 11.95 5.97
CA ALA A 129 -47.07 10.61 5.53
C ALA A 129 -48.26 10.03 4.76
N TYR A 130 -47.96 9.40 3.63
CA TYR A 130 -48.94 8.72 2.79
C TYR A 130 -48.77 7.21 2.93
N ALA A 131 -49.88 6.48 2.80
CA ALA A 131 -49.91 5.03 2.82
C ALA A 131 -48.96 4.49 1.73
N MET A 132 -48.07 3.62 2.16
CA MET A 132 -47.10 3.00 1.27
C MET A 132 -47.74 1.77 0.62
N PRO A 133 -47.61 1.58 -0.71
CA PRO A 133 -48.12 0.38 -1.37
C PRO A 133 -47.56 -0.89 -0.73
N GLU A 134 -48.42 -1.90 -0.55
CA GLU A 134 -48.08 -3.18 0.12
C GLU A 134 -46.84 -3.85 -0.50
N GLN A 135 -46.70 -3.80 -1.82
CA GLN A 135 -45.55 -4.40 -2.51
C GLN A 135 -44.22 -3.73 -2.14
N VAL A 136 -44.25 -2.43 -1.84
CA VAL A 136 -43.07 -1.68 -1.38
C VAL A 136 -42.79 -2.00 0.08
N ALA A 137 -43.83 -2.11 0.91
CA ALA A 137 -43.70 -2.54 2.31
C ALA A 137 -43.04 -3.92 2.41
N GLU A 138 -43.56 -4.90 1.68
CA GLU A 138 -43.01 -6.26 1.63
C GLU A 138 -41.56 -6.29 1.13
N ALA A 139 -41.25 -5.48 0.11
CA ALA A 139 -39.88 -5.40 -0.42
C ALA A 139 -38.90 -4.84 0.61
N ILE A 140 -39.33 -3.84 1.40
CA ILE A 140 -38.53 -3.30 2.50
C ILE A 140 -38.34 -4.37 3.57
N VAL A 141 -39.41 -5.02 4.03
CA VAL A 141 -39.33 -6.09 5.05
C VAL A 141 -38.37 -7.20 4.60
N ARG A 142 -38.47 -7.65 3.34
CA ARG A 142 -37.56 -8.66 2.78
C ARG A 142 -36.11 -8.18 2.65
N LEU A 143 -35.90 -6.88 2.44
CA LEU A 143 -34.56 -6.32 2.40
C LEU A 143 -33.97 -6.26 3.81
N GLU A 144 -34.74 -5.81 4.80
CA GLU A 144 -34.32 -5.76 6.20
C GLU A 144 -33.99 -7.15 6.74
N GLU A 145 -34.81 -8.16 6.42
CA GLU A 145 -34.52 -9.54 6.81
C GLU A 145 -33.19 -10.04 6.24
N ARG A 146 -32.91 -9.75 4.96
CA ARG A 146 -31.62 -10.11 4.35
C ARG A 146 -30.45 -9.33 4.93
N ASN A 147 -30.65 -8.05 5.26
CA ASN A 147 -29.62 -7.24 5.90
C ASN A 147 -29.27 -7.81 7.29
N LEU A 148 -30.28 -8.16 8.08
CA LEU A 148 -30.08 -8.76 9.39
C LEU A 148 -29.30 -10.07 9.31
N GLN A 149 -29.67 -10.95 8.37
CA GLN A 149 -28.94 -12.20 8.13
C GLN A 149 -27.48 -11.95 7.70
N ALA A 150 -27.24 -10.94 6.86
CA ALA A 150 -25.89 -10.57 6.45
C ALA A 150 -25.06 -10.03 7.63
N ASP A 151 -25.67 -9.20 8.49
CA ASP A 151 -25.03 -8.65 9.68
C ASP A 151 -24.70 -9.76 10.70
N GLU A 152 -25.58 -10.75 10.88
CA GLU A 152 -25.31 -11.93 11.69
C GLU A 152 -24.12 -12.73 11.15
N GLN A 153 -24.05 -12.97 9.84
CA GLN A 153 -22.92 -13.66 9.21
C GLN A 153 -21.61 -12.90 9.36
N LEU A 154 -21.65 -11.57 9.21
CA LEU A 154 -20.49 -10.71 9.44
C LEU A 154 -20.02 -10.77 10.89
N ALA A 155 -20.95 -10.76 11.85
CA ALA A 155 -20.63 -10.89 13.26
C ALA A 155 -19.95 -12.24 13.55
N VAL A 156 -20.46 -13.34 13.01
CA VAL A 156 -19.83 -14.67 13.15
C VAL A 156 -18.42 -14.69 12.55
N ALA A 157 -18.24 -14.20 11.31
CA ALA A 157 -16.95 -14.14 10.65
C ALA A 157 -15.92 -13.28 11.42
N GLN A 158 -16.36 -12.16 12.02
CA GLN A 158 -15.53 -11.33 12.88
C GLN A 158 -15.08 -12.10 14.13
N HIS A 159 -15.99 -12.82 14.78
CA HIS A 159 -15.66 -13.62 15.96
C HIS A 159 -14.65 -14.73 15.64
N GLU A 160 -14.83 -15.43 14.52
CA GLU A 160 -13.88 -16.46 14.06
C GLU A 160 -12.51 -15.87 13.74
N SER A 161 -12.46 -14.73 13.05
CA SER A 161 -11.20 -14.03 12.75
C SER A 161 -10.47 -13.61 14.02
N LEU A 162 -11.18 -13.06 15.02
CA LEU A 162 -10.60 -12.71 16.32
C LEU A 162 -10.09 -13.94 17.07
N ALA A 163 -10.81 -15.08 17.00
CA ALA A 163 -10.35 -16.33 17.59
C ALA A 163 -9.05 -16.82 16.92
N LEU A 164 -8.99 -16.81 15.60
CA LEU A 164 -7.77 -17.16 14.84
C LEU A 164 -6.61 -16.23 15.17
N GLN A 165 -6.83 -14.91 15.23
CA GLN A 165 -5.81 -13.95 15.63
C GLN A 165 -5.26 -14.24 17.03
N ARG A 166 -6.14 -14.55 18.00
CA ARG A 166 -5.70 -14.93 19.35
C ARG A 166 -4.84 -16.18 19.34
N THR A 167 -5.25 -17.23 18.63
CA THR A 167 -4.45 -18.47 18.52
C THR A 167 -3.10 -18.23 17.85
N MET A 168 -3.04 -17.38 16.81
CA MET A 168 -1.79 -17.02 16.15
C MET A 168 -0.85 -16.25 17.09
N VAL A 169 -1.38 -15.30 17.86
CA VAL A 169 -0.59 -14.58 18.87
C VAL A 169 -0.05 -15.53 19.94
N GLU A 170 -0.85 -16.49 20.38
CA GLU A 170 -0.43 -17.51 21.36
C GLU A 170 0.72 -18.37 20.78
N MET A 171 0.55 -18.88 19.55
CA MET A 171 1.60 -19.65 18.85
C MET A 171 2.88 -18.84 18.63
N GLN A 172 2.77 -17.54 18.31
CA GLN A 172 3.92 -16.65 18.19
C GLN A 172 4.66 -16.51 19.52
N ARG A 173 3.93 -16.36 20.64
CA ARG A 173 4.52 -16.30 21.98
C ARG A 173 5.24 -17.59 22.32
N GLU A 174 4.60 -18.75 22.11
CA GLU A 174 5.24 -20.05 22.36
C GLU A 174 6.51 -20.21 21.53
N THR A 175 6.47 -19.84 20.24
CA THR A 175 7.64 -19.88 19.36
C THR A 175 8.76 -18.97 19.87
N LEU A 176 8.44 -17.75 20.33
CA LEU A 176 9.43 -16.84 20.93
C LEU A 176 10.03 -17.42 22.22
N THR A 177 9.23 -18.05 23.08
CA THR A 177 9.74 -18.70 24.29
C THR A 177 10.68 -19.87 23.97
N ALA A 178 10.35 -20.68 22.96
CA ALA A 178 11.21 -21.76 22.48
C ALA A 178 12.53 -21.21 21.90
N GLN A 179 12.48 -20.15 21.10
CA GLN A 179 13.67 -19.48 20.57
C GLN A 179 14.55 -18.91 21.70
N GLN A 180 13.96 -18.30 22.72
CA GLN A 180 14.69 -17.81 23.89
C GLN A 180 15.37 -18.95 24.66
N ALA A 181 14.70 -20.09 24.84
CA ALA A 181 15.28 -21.26 25.49
C ALA A 181 16.47 -21.82 24.69
N ILE A 182 16.36 -21.88 23.36
CA ILE A 182 17.46 -22.27 22.46
C ILE A 182 18.63 -21.29 22.59
N ALA A 183 18.37 -19.99 22.56
CA ALA A 183 19.40 -18.96 22.73
C ALA A 183 20.13 -19.09 24.08
N GLN A 184 19.40 -19.29 25.17
CA GLN A 184 19.98 -19.52 26.50
C GLN A 184 20.79 -20.83 26.57
N ALA A 185 20.36 -21.89 25.89
CA ALA A 185 21.12 -23.14 25.82
C ALA A 185 22.44 -22.94 25.06
N MET A 186 22.42 -22.21 23.93
CA MET A 186 23.64 -21.84 23.20
C MET A 186 24.59 -20.99 24.05
N ASP A 187 24.06 -20.04 24.80
CA ASP A 187 24.86 -19.19 25.69
C ASP A 187 25.51 -19.99 26.83
N ARG A 188 24.80 -20.97 27.42
CA ARG A 188 25.41 -21.91 28.40
C ARG A 188 26.52 -22.76 27.79
N ILE A 189 26.35 -23.22 26.56
CA ILE A 189 27.38 -24.00 25.85
C ILE A 189 28.61 -23.11 25.59
N ALA A 190 28.42 -21.88 25.12
CA ALA A 190 29.49 -20.92 24.90
C ALA A 190 30.26 -20.62 26.20
N ASN A 191 29.56 -20.29 27.28
CA ASN A 191 30.18 -20.06 28.59
C ASN A 191 30.91 -21.30 29.13
N GLY A 192 30.38 -22.51 28.93
CA GLY A 192 31.05 -23.76 29.30
C GLY A 192 32.33 -24.00 28.52
N LEU A 193 32.34 -23.68 27.23
CA LEU A 193 33.54 -23.71 26.39
C LEU A 193 34.57 -22.67 26.86
N ASP A 194 34.15 -21.44 27.16
CA ASP A 194 35.04 -20.40 27.70
C ASP A 194 35.69 -20.82 29.02
N VAL A 195 34.96 -21.50 29.91
CA VAL A 195 35.52 -22.08 31.14
C VAL A 195 36.55 -23.17 30.83
N LEU A 196 36.27 -24.05 29.86
CA LEU A 196 37.24 -25.07 29.42
C LEU A 196 38.50 -24.43 28.83
N PHE A 197 38.36 -23.35 28.05
CA PHE A 197 39.48 -22.57 27.54
C PHE A 197 40.23 -21.78 28.64
N ALA A 198 39.53 -21.31 29.68
CA ALA A 198 40.12 -20.63 30.84
C ALA A 198 40.82 -21.60 31.81
N THR A 199 40.44 -22.88 31.83
CA THR A 199 41.15 -23.93 32.60
C THR A 199 42.40 -24.48 31.90
N ARG A 200 42.80 -23.90 30.75
CA ARG A 200 44.15 -24.10 30.24
C ARG A 200 45.10 -23.35 31.19
N PRO A 201 46.14 -23.99 31.76
CA PRO A 201 47.12 -23.26 32.55
C PRO A 201 47.66 -22.13 31.68
N THR A 202 47.56 -20.91 32.20
CA THR A 202 48.10 -19.72 31.58
C THR A 202 49.56 -19.94 31.21
N PRO A 203 49.98 -19.76 29.93
CA PRO A 203 51.36 -19.41 29.69
C PRO A 203 51.54 -18.01 30.24
N THR A 204 52.25 -17.98 31.38
CA THR A 204 53.10 -16.91 31.88
C THR A 204 53.37 -15.80 30.85
N THR A 205 52.94 -14.58 31.20
CA THR A 205 53.48 -13.28 30.75
C THR A 205 54.14 -13.27 29.36
N ALA A 206 53.40 -12.84 28.33
CA ALA A 206 54.01 -12.42 27.08
C ALA A 206 54.77 -11.10 27.31
N THR A 207 56.05 -11.23 27.61
CA THR A 207 57.06 -10.20 27.40
C THR A 207 57.02 -9.76 25.94
N ALA A 208 57.17 -8.45 25.69
CA ALA A 208 57.22 -7.89 24.35
C ALA A 208 58.15 -8.72 23.43
N PRO A 209 57.76 -9.00 22.16
CA PRO A 209 58.53 -9.86 21.28
C PRO A 209 59.88 -9.21 21.00
N THR A 210 60.95 -9.79 21.55
CA THR A 210 62.32 -9.36 21.27
C THR A 210 62.67 -9.72 19.83
N THR A 211 63.47 -8.91 19.14
CA THR A 211 63.88 -9.14 17.74
C THR A 211 64.39 -10.56 17.47
N GLU A 212 65.05 -11.17 18.46
CA GLU A 212 65.55 -12.55 18.40
C GLU A 212 64.41 -13.60 18.33
N ALA A 213 63.30 -13.39 19.03
CA ALA A 213 62.14 -14.27 18.99
C ALA A 213 61.41 -14.21 17.64
N VAL A 214 61.29 -13.02 17.06
CA VAL A 214 60.71 -12.83 15.72
C VAL A 214 61.56 -13.50 14.64
N LEU A 215 62.89 -13.36 14.73
CA LEU A 215 63.81 -14.03 13.81
C LEU A 215 63.75 -15.55 13.96
N ALA A 216 63.68 -16.10 15.18
CA ALA A 216 63.53 -17.54 15.40
C ALA A 216 62.25 -18.11 14.78
N ASP A 217 61.12 -17.42 14.97
CA ASP A 217 59.82 -17.80 14.38
C ASP A 217 59.84 -17.74 12.83
N TRP A 218 60.50 -16.72 12.27
CA TRP A 218 60.67 -16.62 10.82
C TRP A 218 61.57 -17.72 10.27
N ARG A 219 62.63 -18.10 11.00
CA ARG A 219 63.55 -19.17 10.61
C ARG A 219 62.89 -20.55 10.53
N HIS A 220 61.85 -20.80 11.34
CA HIS A 220 61.04 -22.01 11.23
C HIS A 220 60.10 -22.00 10.03
N ARG A 221 59.66 -20.83 9.55
CA ARG A 221 58.66 -20.69 8.48
C ARG A 221 59.26 -20.46 7.09
N LEU A 222 60.50 -20.00 7.01
CA LEU A 222 61.19 -19.71 5.75
C LEU A 222 62.05 -20.89 5.31
N SER A 223 61.90 -21.30 4.05
CA SER A 223 62.81 -22.24 3.39
C SER A 223 64.13 -21.53 3.06
N VAL A 224 65.24 -22.11 3.52
CA VAL A 224 66.59 -21.53 3.62
C VAL A 224 67.15 -21.05 2.27
N THR A 225 66.96 -19.77 1.97
CA THR A 225 67.78 -19.03 1.00
C THR A 225 68.48 -17.90 1.74
N GLU A 226 69.81 -17.86 1.64
CA GLU A 226 70.69 -16.93 2.38
C GLU A 226 70.26 -15.47 2.20
N ASP A 227 69.89 -15.06 0.98
CA ASP A 227 69.49 -13.68 0.69
C ASP A 227 68.22 -13.24 1.45
N VAL A 228 67.25 -14.13 1.63
CA VAL A 228 66.00 -13.83 2.33
C VAL A 228 66.28 -13.61 3.82
N TRP A 229 67.22 -14.35 4.37
CA TRP A 229 67.64 -14.19 5.76
C TRP A 229 68.42 -12.89 5.97
N THR A 230 69.28 -12.51 5.02
CA THR A 230 69.99 -11.21 5.04
C THR A 230 69.01 -10.03 5.07
N VAL A 231 67.92 -10.10 4.29
CA VAL A 231 66.85 -9.08 4.34
C VAL A 231 66.08 -9.16 5.66
N ALA A 232 65.74 -10.36 6.14
CA ALA A 232 65.00 -10.56 7.38
C ALA A 232 65.69 -9.96 8.61
N VAL A 233 67.01 -10.16 8.75
CA VAL A 233 67.80 -9.63 9.87
C VAL A 233 67.85 -8.10 9.85
N VAL A 234 67.79 -7.48 8.67
CA VAL A 234 67.80 -6.03 8.54
C VAL A 234 66.45 -5.40 8.87
N ILE A 235 65.34 -6.06 8.52
CA ILE A 235 63.99 -5.50 8.71
C ILE A 235 63.35 -5.86 10.06
N ALA A 236 63.67 -7.03 10.65
CA ALA A 236 63.06 -7.49 11.90
C ALA A 236 63.26 -6.52 13.08
N PRO A 237 64.45 -5.93 13.31
CA PRO A 237 64.64 -4.95 14.38
C PRO A 237 63.77 -3.70 14.16
N VAL A 238 63.69 -3.21 12.92
CA VAL A 238 62.92 -2.01 12.57
C VAL A 238 61.42 -2.25 12.80
N LEU A 239 60.95 -3.45 12.43
CA LEU A 239 59.57 -3.86 12.60
C LEU A 239 59.17 -4.06 14.07
N VAL A 240 60.10 -4.52 14.93
CA VAL A 240 59.87 -4.65 16.37
C VAL A 240 59.91 -3.29 17.08
N GLU A 241 60.82 -2.41 16.70
CA GLU A 241 60.99 -1.11 17.35
C GLU A 241 59.97 -0.06 16.90
N LYS A 242 59.66 -0.02 15.60
CA LYS A 242 58.77 0.99 15.00
C LYS A 242 57.37 0.46 14.67
N GLY A 243 57.15 -0.86 14.76
CA GLY A 243 55.88 -1.51 14.40
C GLY A 243 55.61 -1.61 12.89
N GLU A 244 56.19 -0.71 12.09
CA GLU A 244 55.99 -0.64 10.65
C GLU A 244 57.30 -0.32 9.90
N LEU A 245 57.50 -0.95 8.75
CA LEU A 245 58.60 -0.69 7.81
C LEU A 245 58.08 0.22 6.69
N ARG A 246 58.56 1.46 6.64
CA ARG A 246 58.17 2.51 5.66
C ARG A 246 59.35 2.97 4.79
N GLU A 247 60.38 2.14 4.66
CA GLU A 247 61.60 2.49 3.92
C GLU A 247 61.48 2.14 2.43
N PRO A 248 62.02 2.97 1.52
CA PRO A 248 62.08 2.66 0.10
C PRO A 248 62.99 1.43 -0.15
N LEU A 249 62.69 0.64 -1.18
CA LEU A 249 63.39 -0.63 -1.46
C LEU A 249 64.89 -0.43 -1.71
N GLU A 250 65.26 0.75 -2.21
CA GLU A 250 66.63 1.19 -2.46
C GLU A 250 67.44 1.32 -1.16
N SER A 251 66.81 1.74 -0.06
CA SER A 251 67.44 1.84 1.27
C SER A 251 67.78 0.45 1.82
N ILE A 252 66.84 -0.50 1.66
CA ILE A 252 67.03 -1.89 2.09
C ILE A 252 68.10 -2.58 1.24
N ALA A 253 68.12 -2.33 -0.07
CA ALA A 253 69.13 -2.81 -1.00
C ALA A 253 70.54 -2.31 -0.62
N ALA A 254 70.69 -1.01 -0.30
CA ALA A 254 71.95 -0.43 0.13
C ALA A 254 72.49 -1.07 1.43
N ARG A 255 71.61 -1.40 2.38
CA ARG A 255 71.98 -2.01 3.67
C ARG A 255 72.27 -3.51 3.59
N THR A 256 71.69 -4.20 2.62
CA THR A 256 71.84 -5.66 2.44
C THR A 256 72.88 -6.02 1.39
N GLY A 257 73.31 -5.07 0.55
CA GLY A 257 74.22 -5.32 -0.59
C GLY A 257 73.56 -6.06 -1.75
N LEU A 258 72.25 -6.27 -1.71
CA LEU A 258 71.47 -6.97 -2.73
C LEU A 258 70.88 -5.99 -3.75
N SER A 259 70.58 -6.47 -4.96
CA SER A 259 69.87 -5.65 -5.95
C SER A 259 68.41 -5.40 -5.52
N VAL A 260 67.85 -4.25 -5.93
CA VAL A 260 66.46 -3.86 -5.61
C VAL A 260 65.45 -4.93 -6.02
N HIS A 261 65.67 -5.58 -7.18
CA HIS A 261 64.82 -6.69 -7.64
C HIS A 261 64.87 -7.89 -6.69
N ARG A 262 66.06 -8.27 -6.20
CA ARG A 262 66.24 -9.41 -5.29
C ARG A 262 65.64 -9.14 -3.92
N VAL A 263 65.75 -7.91 -3.41
CA VAL A 263 65.08 -7.49 -2.16
C VAL A 263 63.56 -7.59 -2.27
N ASN A 264 62.98 -7.17 -3.41
CA ASN A 264 61.53 -7.27 -3.63
C ASN A 264 61.06 -8.74 -3.66
N GLU A 265 61.81 -9.63 -4.31
CA GLU A 265 61.51 -11.07 -4.28
C GLU A 265 61.62 -11.66 -2.86
N CYS A 266 62.60 -11.23 -2.06
CA CYS A 266 62.73 -11.66 -0.67
C CYS A 266 61.53 -11.20 0.20
N LEU A 267 61.08 -9.95 0.04
CA LEU A 267 59.89 -9.43 0.75
C LEU A 267 58.61 -10.15 0.31
N ARG A 268 58.49 -10.54 -0.96
CA ARG A 268 57.37 -11.39 -1.44
C ARG A 268 57.38 -12.75 -0.78
N MET A 269 58.55 -13.38 -0.62
CA MET A 269 58.68 -14.65 0.09
C MET A 269 58.29 -14.51 1.56
N LEU A 270 58.78 -13.47 2.25
CA LEU A 270 58.41 -13.19 3.64
C LEU A 270 56.89 -13.00 3.81
N ARG A 271 56.23 -12.36 2.85
CA ARG A 271 54.76 -12.24 2.85
C ARG A 271 54.05 -13.58 2.60
N LYS A 272 54.54 -14.38 1.64
CA LYS A 272 53.96 -15.69 1.32
C LYS A 272 54.02 -16.65 2.52
N HIS A 273 55.09 -16.58 3.30
CA HIS A 273 55.30 -17.36 4.53
C HIS A 273 54.71 -16.69 5.78
N ALA A 274 53.82 -15.71 5.59
CA ALA A 274 53.07 -15.04 6.65
C ALA A 274 53.96 -14.38 7.73
N CYS A 275 55.19 -13.99 7.39
CA CYS A 275 56.12 -13.31 8.30
C CYS A 275 55.82 -11.80 8.37
N ILE A 276 55.44 -11.19 7.24
CA ILE A 276 55.07 -9.77 7.14
C ILE A 276 53.76 -9.60 6.36
N ARG A 277 52.99 -8.55 6.67
CA ARG A 277 51.78 -8.14 5.94
C ARG A 277 52.02 -6.76 5.31
N SER A 278 51.52 -6.54 4.10
CA SER A 278 51.56 -5.20 3.49
C SER A 278 50.32 -4.40 3.90
N GLN A 279 50.52 -3.17 4.37
CA GLN A 279 49.47 -2.27 4.87
C GLN A 279 49.21 -1.07 3.91
N GLY A 280 49.64 -1.19 2.64
CA GLY A 280 49.47 -0.17 1.61
C GLY A 280 50.78 0.53 1.21
N GLY A 281 50.67 1.65 0.50
CA GLY A 281 51.80 2.50 0.11
C GLY A 281 51.80 3.80 0.92
N ALA A 282 52.98 4.25 1.34
CA ALA A 282 53.15 5.59 1.92
C ALA A 282 53.03 6.69 0.84
N GLU A 283 52.84 7.94 1.25
CA GLU A 283 52.59 9.10 0.36
C GLU A 283 53.68 9.34 -0.72
N GLY A 284 54.86 8.70 -0.60
CA GLY A 284 55.94 8.69 -1.60
C GLY A 284 56.04 7.44 -2.47
N GLY A 285 55.04 6.55 -2.48
CA GLY A 285 55.02 5.33 -3.31
C GLY A 285 55.79 4.12 -2.76
N ALA A 286 56.40 4.23 -1.57
CA ALA A 286 57.09 3.12 -0.91
C ALA A 286 56.09 2.17 -0.20
N PRO A 287 56.21 0.84 -0.37
CA PRO A 287 55.30 -0.12 0.28
C PRO A 287 55.54 -0.20 1.79
N VAL A 288 54.46 -0.15 2.58
CA VAL A 288 54.48 -0.27 4.04
C VAL A 288 54.24 -1.72 4.46
N TYR A 289 55.11 -2.25 5.32
CA TYR A 289 54.99 -3.61 5.86
C TYR A 289 54.90 -3.62 7.39
N VAL A 290 54.14 -4.55 7.95
CA VAL A 290 53.99 -4.77 9.40
C VAL A 290 54.20 -6.23 9.76
N LEU A 291 54.58 -6.50 11.02
CA LEU A 291 54.68 -7.85 11.54
C LEU A 291 53.31 -8.52 11.52
N ASN A 292 53.28 -9.77 11.03
CA ASN A 292 52.09 -10.58 11.17
C ASN A 292 52.19 -11.32 12.50
N HIS A 293 51.63 -10.73 13.55
CA HIS A 293 51.44 -11.44 14.82
C HIS A 293 50.34 -12.49 14.61
N ALA A 294 50.73 -13.76 14.71
CA ALA A 294 49.81 -14.90 14.73
C ALA A 294 49.18 -15.04 16.11
#